data_AF-A0A6A7LTK9-F1
#
_entry.id   AF-A0A6A7LTK9-F1
#
_cell.length_a   1.000
_cell.length_b   1.000
_cell.length_c   1.000
_cell.angle_alpha   90.00
_cell.angle_beta   90.00
_cell.angle_gamma   90.00
#
_symmetry.space_group_name_H-M   'P 1'
#
loop_
_entity.id
_entity.type
_entity.pdbx_description
1 polymer ?
#
loop_
_entity_poly.entity_id
_entity_poly.type
_entity_poly.pdbx_seq_one_letter_code
_entity_poly.pdbx_strand_id
1 'polypeptide(L)'
;MNILGMGPFELIVILGLALVIFGPDKLPELARQAGRTVAQVRRVSAELTGELQRGLQIEDTQPSPETRPSPRASGTGSATSPPTTKDDDVLQPPY
;
A
#
# COMPACT_ATOMS: atom_id res chain seq x y z
N MET A 1 26.28 13.98 24.85
CA MET A 1 25.64 12.68 24.51
C MET A 1 26.76 11.74 24.11
N ASN A 2 27.09 10.76 24.96
CA ASN A 2 28.22 9.86 24.75
C ASN A 2 27.69 8.57 24.13
N ILE A 3 27.86 8.43 22.83
CA ILE A 3 27.58 7.19 22.10
C ILE A 3 28.60 6.14 22.55
N LEU A 4 28.13 5.10 23.26
CA LEU A 4 28.96 3.95 23.69
C LEU A 4 30.08 4.29 24.70
N GLY A 5 29.92 5.35 25.50
CA GLY A 5 30.93 5.77 26.48
C GLY A 5 32.16 6.45 25.86
N MET A 6 32.19 6.62 24.53
CA MET A 6 33.24 7.31 23.79
C MET A 6 32.68 8.61 23.20
N GLY A 7 33.51 9.66 23.19
CA GLY A 7 33.18 10.92 22.53
C GLY A 7 33.29 10.81 21.01
N PRO A 8 32.76 11.82 20.29
CA PRO A 8 32.89 11.89 18.83
C PRO A 8 34.35 11.98 18.37
N PHE A 9 35.25 12.51 19.21
CA PHE A 9 36.68 12.64 18.89
C PHE A 9 37.38 11.28 18.88
N GLU A 10 37.14 10.43 19.89
CA GLU A 10 37.70 9.08 19.98
C GLU A 10 37.25 8.22 18.79
N LEU A 11 35.99 8.36 18.37
CA LEU A 11 35.46 7.68 17.20
C LEU A 11 36.19 8.11 15.91
N ILE A 12 36.45 9.40 15.73
CA ILE A 12 37.20 9.93 14.58
C ILE A 12 38.64 9.38 14.56
N VAL A 13 39.31 9.27 15.71
CA VAL A 13 40.68 8.73 15.78
C VAL A 13 40.71 7.26 15.38
N ILE A 14 39.79 6.45 15.91
CA ILE A 14 39.68 5.02 15.56
C ILE A 14 39.32 4.87 14.07
N LEU A 15 38.38 5.66 13.58
CA LEU A 15 38.01 5.68 12.17
C LEU A 15 39.21 6.06 11.30
N GLY A 16 39.99 7.07 11.69
CA GLY A 16 41.23 7.47 11.04
C GLY A 16 42.24 6.32 10.94
N LEU A 17 42.47 5.59 12.03
CA LEU A 17 43.38 4.44 12.03
C LEU A 17 42.86 3.31 11.12
N ALA A 18 41.56 3.04 11.16
CA ALA A 18 40.93 2.07 10.26
C ALA A 18 41.05 2.51 8.79
N LEU A 19 40.88 3.79 8.49
CA LEU A 19 41.05 4.37 7.16
C LEU A 19 42.49 4.24 6.64
N VAL A 20 43.50 4.28 7.51
CA VAL A 20 44.89 4.04 7.09
C VAL A 20 45.12 2.58 6.73
N ILE A 21 44.54 1.64 7.49
CA ILE A 21 44.70 0.20 7.26
C ILE A 21 43.90 -0.27 6.05
N PHE A 22 42.62 0.12 5.98
CA PHE A 22 41.68 -0.34 4.96
C PHE A 22 41.57 0.62 3.77
N GLY A 23 41.78 1.92 3.96
CA GLY A 23 41.62 2.96 2.94
C GLY A 23 40.29 3.72 3.04
N PRO A 24 40.28 5.05 2.73
CA PRO A 24 39.06 5.86 2.73
C PRO A 24 38.01 5.46 1.70
N ASP A 25 38.43 4.81 0.62
CA ASP A 25 37.51 4.33 -0.41
C ASP A 25 36.88 2.98 -0.05
N LYS A 26 37.51 2.18 0.83
CA LYS A 26 37.03 0.83 1.16
C LYS A 26 35.88 0.83 2.14
N LEU A 27 35.87 1.70 3.16
CA LEU A 27 34.75 1.81 4.08
C LEU A 27 33.40 2.14 3.40
N PRO A 28 33.29 3.19 2.55
CA PRO A 28 32.04 3.49 1.86
C PRO A 28 31.68 2.41 0.84
N GLU A 29 32.66 1.77 0.20
CA GLU A 29 32.41 0.66 -0.72
C GLU A 29 31.78 -0.54 0.00
N LEU A 30 32.37 -0.97 1.12
CA LEU A 30 31.82 -2.04 1.97
C LEU A 30 30.44 -1.67 2.52
N ALA A 31 30.26 -0.43 3.00
CA ALA A 31 28.97 0.05 3.48
C ALA A 31 27.90 0.06 2.38
N ARG A 32 28.26 0.41 1.14
CA ARG A 32 27.37 0.34 -0.02
C ARG A 32 26.97 -1.09 -0.34
N GLN A 33 27.91 -2.03 -0.33
CA GLN A 33 27.65 -3.45 -0.60
C GLN A 33 26.76 -4.07 0.49
N ALA A 34 27.10 -3.85 1.76
CA ALA A 34 26.29 -4.29 2.90
C ALA A 34 24.90 -3.61 2.89
N GLY A 35 24.84 -2.32 2.60
CA GLY A 35 23.61 -1.54 2.54
C GLY A 35 22.63 -2.02 1.48
N ARG A 36 23.11 -2.43 0.30
CA ARG A 36 22.25 -3.05 -0.73
C ARG A 36 21.64 -4.36 -0.24
N THR A 37 22.45 -5.20 0.42
CA THR A 37 21.98 -6.47 1.00
C THR A 37 20.91 -6.23 2.07
N VAL A 38 21.15 -5.30 2.99
CA VAL A 38 20.18 -4.92 4.03
C VAL A 38 18.91 -4.33 3.41
N ALA A 39 19.02 -3.51 2.37
CA ALA A 39 17.87 -2.94 1.67
C ALA A 39 17.02 -4.03 1.00
N GLN A 40 17.66 -5.04 0.40
CA GLN A 40 16.97 -6.18 -0.20
C GLN A 40 16.28 -7.04 0.86
N VAL A 41 16.96 -7.36 1.97
CA VAL A 41 16.35 -8.08 3.11
C VAL A 41 15.13 -7.33 3.62
N ARG A 42 15.22 -6.01 3.83
CA ARG A 42 14.08 -5.19 4.29
C ARG A 42 12.87 -5.26 3.34
N ARG A 43 13.09 -5.28 2.02
CA ARG A 43 12.00 -5.40 1.03
C ARG A 43 11.30 -6.75 1.13
N VAL A 44 12.08 -7.84 1.15
CA VAL A 44 11.55 -9.20 1.29
C VAL A 44 10.79 -9.35 2.62
N SER A 45 11.35 -8.84 3.73
CA SER A 45 10.66 -8.86 5.02
C SER A 45 9.36 -8.05 5.02
N ALA A 46 9.30 -6.93 4.29
CA ALA A 46 8.09 -6.11 4.18
C ALA A 46 6.99 -6.82 3.37
N GLU A 47 7.35 -7.53 2.30
CA GLU A 47 6.42 -8.34 1.51
C GLU A 47 5.85 -9.50 2.33
N LEU A 48 6.71 -10.26 3.02
CA LEU A 48 6.31 -11.35 3.92
C LEU A 48 5.38 -10.86 5.04
N THR A 49 5.75 -9.74 5.66
CA THR A 49 4.92 -9.12 6.72
C THR A 49 3.57 -8.70 6.16
N GLY A 50 3.54 -8.10 4.96
CA GLY A 50 2.30 -7.70 4.30
C GLY A 50 1.38 -8.88 3.93
N GLU A 51 1.94 -10.02 3.52
CA GLU A 51 1.19 -11.24 3.24
C GLU A 51 0.64 -11.88 4.51
N LEU A 52 1.43 -11.98 5.57
CA LEU A 52 0.99 -12.45 6.88
C LEU A 52 -0.15 -11.59 7.44
N GLN A 53 0.00 -10.26 7.35
CA GLN A 53 -1.02 -9.33 7.82
C GLN A 53 -2.34 -9.49 7.05
N ARG A 54 -2.27 -9.72 5.73
CA ARG A 54 -3.46 -10.00 4.89
C ARG A 54 -4.09 -11.35 5.22
N GLY A 55 -3.28 -12.40 5.41
CA GLY A 55 -3.77 -13.74 5.77
C GLY A 55 -4.49 -13.75 7.11
N LEU A 56 -3.93 -13.08 8.12
CA LEU A 56 -4.55 -12.95 9.45
C LEU A 56 -5.82 -12.09 9.42
N GLN A 57 -5.86 -11.05 8.58
CA GLN A 57 -7.04 -10.19 8.44
C GLN A 57 -8.22 -10.90 7.73
N ILE A 58 -7.96 -11.92 6.93
CA ILE A 58 -8.99 -12.76 6.30
C ILE A 58 -9.58 -13.75 7.33
N GLU A 59 -8.77 -14.26 8.27
CA GLU A 59 -9.21 -15.21 9.29
C GLU A 59 -10.16 -14.55 10.35
N ASP A 60 -10.05 -13.24 10.58
CA ASP A 60 -10.95 -12.49 11.47
C ASP A 60 -12.27 -12.03 10.80
N THR A 61 -12.45 -12.25 9.49
CA THR A 61 -13.71 -11.95 8.79
C THR A 61 -14.52 -13.24 8.61
N GLN A 62 -15.32 -13.58 9.63
CA GLN A 62 -16.51 -14.40 9.46
C GLN A 62 -17.36 -13.83 8.30
N PRO A 63 -17.59 -14.60 7.21
CA PRO A 63 -18.58 -14.23 6.22
C PRO A 63 -19.95 -14.57 6.81
N SER A 64 -20.76 -13.57 7.19
CA SER A 64 -22.18 -13.81 7.45
C SER A 64 -22.86 -14.22 6.13
N PRO A 65 -23.36 -15.45 5.99
CA PRO A 65 -24.23 -15.82 4.90
C PRO A 65 -25.68 -15.48 5.29
N GLU A 66 -26.39 -14.86 4.36
CA GLU A 66 -27.83 -15.07 4.14
C GLU A 66 -28.84 -14.46 5.14
N THR A 67 -29.43 -13.33 4.73
CA THR A 67 -30.88 -13.13 4.87
C THR A 67 -31.44 -12.72 3.52
N ARG A 68 -31.78 -13.70 2.67
CA ARG A 68 -32.86 -13.49 1.70
C ARG A 68 -34.18 -13.74 2.42
N PRO A 69 -35.10 -12.78 2.43
CA PRO A 69 -36.50 -13.09 2.29
C PRO A 69 -36.98 -12.60 0.94
N SER A 70 -37.66 -13.51 0.27
CA SER A 70 -38.39 -13.33 -0.98
C SER A 70 -39.69 -12.51 -0.72
N PRO A 71 -40.69 -12.57 -1.59
CA PRO A 71 -41.23 -11.51 -2.45
C PRO A 71 -42.45 -10.76 -1.86
N ARG A 72 -42.87 -9.68 -2.56
CA ARG A 72 -44.22 -9.06 -2.57
C ARG A 72 -44.51 -7.96 -1.55
N ALA A 73 -44.50 -6.71 -2.03
CA ALA A 73 -45.48 -5.70 -1.63
C ALA A 73 -45.65 -4.66 -2.75
N SER A 74 -46.75 -4.81 -3.49
CA SER A 74 -47.33 -3.75 -4.30
C SER A 74 -47.63 -2.55 -3.40
N GLY A 75 -47.25 -1.35 -3.85
CA GLY A 75 -47.55 -0.09 -3.19
C GLY A 75 -47.69 1.03 -4.20
N THR A 76 -48.86 1.09 -4.82
CA THR A 76 -49.41 2.23 -5.56
C THR A 76 -49.22 3.54 -4.78
N GLY A 77 -48.78 4.61 -5.45
CA GLY A 77 -48.86 5.95 -4.86
C GLY A 77 -48.06 7.03 -5.55
N SER A 78 -48.63 7.59 -6.62
CA SER A 78 -48.51 9.00 -7.01
C SER A 78 -47.14 9.57 -7.36
N ALA A 79 -46.83 9.57 -8.66
CA ALA A 79 -46.33 10.77 -9.32
C ALA A 79 -47.03 10.90 -10.69
N THR A 80 -48.16 11.58 -10.64
CA THR A 80 -49.07 11.93 -11.72
C THR A 80 -48.40 12.93 -12.69
N SER A 81 -48.22 12.51 -13.95
CA SER A 81 -48.45 13.17 -15.26
C SER A 81 -48.29 14.72 -15.45
N PRO A 82 -48.25 15.27 -16.70
CA PRO A 82 -47.58 14.90 -17.97
C PRO A 82 -46.95 16.17 -18.66
N PRO A 83 -47.03 16.38 -20.00
CA PRO A 83 -45.94 16.51 -20.96
C PRO A 83 -45.51 17.96 -21.31
N THR A 84 -44.34 18.15 -21.92
CA THR A 84 -44.08 19.33 -22.76
C THR A 84 -43.42 18.90 -24.05
N THR A 85 -44.23 19.04 -25.11
CA THR A 85 -43.92 19.09 -26.53
C THR A 85 -42.71 19.96 -26.83
N LYS A 86 -41.80 19.41 -27.64
CA LYS A 86 -41.00 20.06 -28.70
C LYS A 86 -40.37 18.90 -29.49
N ASP A 87 -41.02 18.52 -30.58
CA ASP A 87 -40.76 19.02 -31.93
C ASP A 87 -39.50 18.38 -32.53
N ASP A 88 -39.67 17.86 -33.74
CA ASP A 88 -38.64 17.55 -34.74
C ASP A 88 -37.71 16.35 -34.46
N ASP A 89 -38.05 15.18 -35.01
CA ASP A 89 -37.26 14.56 -36.09
C ASP A 89 -37.96 13.22 -36.49
N VAL A 90 -38.67 13.17 -37.62
CA VAL A 90 -38.19 12.59 -38.87
C VAL A 90 -38.70 11.15 -39.12
N LEU A 91 -39.66 11.10 -40.05
CA LEU A 91 -39.94 10.05 -41.06
C LEU A 91 -40.55 8.70 -40.62
N GLN A 92 -41.88 8.63 -40.74
CA GLN A 92 -42.55 7.49 -41.41
C GLN A 92 -42.26 7.53 -42.94
N PRO A 93 -42.82 6.60 -43.74
CA PRO A 93 -42.65 5.14 -43.85
C PRO A 93 -42.06 4.83 -45.28
N PRO A 94 -42.06 3.60 -45.84
CA PRO A 94 -43.28 3.00 -46.42
C PRO A 94 -43.37 1.46 -46.40
N TYR A 95 -44.63 1.01 -46.49
CA TYR A 95 -45.22 -0.28 -46.95
C TYR A 95 -44.44 -1.59 -46.84
#